data_AF-A0A067DW64-F1
#
_entry.id   AF-A0A067DW64-F1
#
_cell.length_a   1.000
_cell.length_b   1.000
_cell.length_c   1.000
_cell.angle_alpha   90.00
_cell.angle_beta   90.00
_cell.angle_gamma   90.00
#
_symmetry.space_group_name_H-M   'P 1'
#
loop_
_entity.id
_entity.type
_entity.pdbx_description
1 polymer ?
#
loop_
_entity_poly.entity_id
_entity_poly.type
_entity_poly.pdbx_seq_one_letter_code
_entity_poly.pdbx_strand_id
1 'polypeptide(L)' 'VEIQYSGDGEIVEVAGSFNGWHHRIKMDPLPSSSIIEPIRSRLWSTVLWLYPGTYE' A
#
# COMPACT_ATOMS: atom_id res chain seq x y z
N VAL A 1 6.34 7.85 -5.47
CA VAL A 1 6.66 7.09 -4.24
C VAL A 1 5.87 5.80 -4.29
N GLU A 2 6.53 4.66 -4.09
CA GLU A 2 5.85 3.36 -3.99
C GLU A 2 5.67 3.03 -2.51
N ILE A 3 4.44 2.70 -2.12
CA ILE A 3 4.11 2.26 -0.76
C ILE A 3 3.75 0.79 -0.85
N GLN A 4 4.34 -0.02 0.03
CA GLN A 4 4.08 -1.45 0.11
C GLN A 4 3.61 -1.82 1.52
N TYR A 5 2.66 -2.74 1.58
CA TYR A 5 2.13 -3.27 2.82
C TYR A 5 1.99 -4.78 2.71
N SER A 6 2.48 -5.51 3.71
CA SER A 6 2.33 -6.96 3.81
C SER A 6 1.34 -7.28 4.93
N GLY A 7 0.20 -7.83 4.57
CA GLY A 7 -0.85 -8.19 5.53
C GLY A 7 -2.03 -8.87 4.84
N ASP A 8 -2.83 -9.58 5.63
CA ASP A 8 -4.06 -10.18 5.13
C ASP A 8 -5.21 -9.16 5.16
N GLY A 9 -6.07 -9.20 4.16
CA GLY A 9 -7.16 -8.24 4.01
C GLY A 9 -7.96 -8.42 2.72
N GLU A 10 -9.22 -8.04 2.74
CA GLU A 10 -10.03 -7.97 1.52
C GLU A 10 -9.76 -6.67 0.76
N ILE A 11 -9.63 -5.56 1.49
CA ILE A 11 -9.34 -4.22 0.98
C ILE A 11 -8.29 -3.57 1.88
N VAL A 12 -7.21 -3.09 1.29
CA VAL A 12 -6.18 -2.29 1.98
C VAL A 12 -6.23 -0.88 1.43
N GLU A 13 -6.22 0.11 2.32
CA GLU A 13 -6.28 1.53 1.97
C GLU A 13 -5.18 2.29 2.71
N VAL A 14 -4.62 3.31 2.05
CA VAL A 14 -3.64 4.22 2.64
C VAL A 14 -4.21 5.64 2.69
N ALA A 15 -3.96 6.32 3.81
CA ALA A 15 -4.25 7.73 4.02
C ALA A 15 -3.13 8.34 4.86
N GLY A 16 -2.90 9.64 4.67
CA GLY A 16 -1.78 10.33 5.29
C GLY A 16 -1.88 11.85 5.14
N SER A 17 -0.84 12.56 5.57
CA SER A 17 -0.82 14.02 5.48
C SER A 17 -0.90 14.52 4.04
N PHE A 18 -0.43 13.73 3.07
CA PHE A 18 -0.50 14.02 1.63
C PHE A 18 -1.92 14.05 1.04
N ASN A 19 -2.90 13.43 1.70
CA ASN A 19 -4.30 13.40 1.23
C ASN A 19 -5.30 13.87 2.29
N GLY A 20 -4.79 14.61 3.29
CA GLY A 20 -5.59 15.21 4.35
C GLY A 20 -6.25 14.19 5.27
N TRP A 21 -5.72 12.97 5.39
CA TRP A 21 -6.19 11.88 6.27
C TRP A 21 -7.61 11.35 6.04
N HIS A 22 -8.42 12.04 5.25
CA HIS A 22 -9.84 11.71 5.05
C HIS A 22 -10.11 11.07 3.69
N HIS A 23 -9.22 11.27 2.73
CA HIS A 23 -9.29 10.59 1.45
C HIS A 23 -8.60 9.23 1.57
N ARG A 24 -9.29 8.15 1.20
CA ARG A 24 -8.72 6.79 1.24
C ARG A 24 -8.30 6.37 -0.16
N ILE A 25 -7.06 5.93 -0.31
CA ILE A 25 -6.53 5.42 -1.57
C ILE A 25 -6.40 3.91 -1.46
N LYS A 26 -7.12 3.18 -2.29
CA LYS A 26 -7.06 1.71 -2.32
C LYS A 26 -5.70 1.25 -2.84
N MET A 27 -5.15 0.22 -2.20
CA MET A 27 -3.93 -0.45 -2.63
C MET A 27 -4.27 -1.67 -3.48
N ASP A 28 -3.44 -1.93 -4.48
CA ASP A 28 -3.57 -3.06 -5.37
C ASP A 28 -2.83 -4.27 -4.80
N PRO A 29 -3.47 -5.45 -4.78
CA PRO A 29 -2.80 -6.67 -4.36
C PRO A 29 -1.80 -7.12 -5.43
N LEU A 30 -0.55 -7.37 -5.02
CA LEU A 30 0.43 -7.96 -5.92
C LEU A 30 0.13 -9.45 -6.18
N PRO A 31 0.31 -9.91 -7.42
CA PRO A 31 0.20 -11.33 -7.73
C PRO A 31 1.24 -12.12 -6.95
N SER A 32 0.79 -13.18 -6.28
CA SER A 32 1.57 -14.06 -5.39
C SER A 32 2.69 -14.85 -6.06
N SER A 33 2.99 -14.60 -7.35
CA SER A 33 3.99 -15.34 -8.12
C SER A 33 5.45 -14.99 -7.81
N SER A 34 5.70 -14.00 -6.94
CA SER A 34 7.05 -13.54 -6.57
C SER A 34 7.50 -13.91 -5.14
N ILE A 35 6.65 -14.54 -4.33
CA ILE A 35 6.94 -14.77 -2.91
C ILE A 35 7.22 -16.25 -2.65
N ILE A 36 8.51 -16.60 -2.62
CA ILE A 36 9.01 -17.94 -2.25
C ILE A 36 9.17 -18.01 -0.72
N GLU A 37 8.11 -17.78 0.05
CA GLU A 37 8.13 -18.11 1.48
C GLU A 37 6.79 -18.72 1.89
N PRO A 38 6.82 -19.84 2.64
CA PRO A 38 5.60 -20.48 3.08
C PRO A 38 5.04 -19.61 4.21
N ILE A 39 3.77 -19.21 4.10
CA ILE A 39 2.88 -18.78 5.19
C ILE A 39 2.74 -17.23 5.39
N ARG A 40 1.68 -16.67 4.74
CA ARG A 40 0.53 -15.94 5.37
C ARG A 40 0.27 -14.43 5.21
N SER A 41 0.91 -13.68 4.31
CA SER A 41 0.50 -12.27 4.09
C SER A 41 0.43 -11.90 2.62
N ARG A 42 -0.70 -11.31 2.20
CA ARG A 42 -0.85 -10.74 0.85
C ARG A 42 -0.02 -9.45 0.78
N LEU A 43 0.71 -9.26 -0.31
CA LEU A 43 1.45 -8.03 -0.55
C LEU A 43 0.53 -7.06 -1.30
N TRP A 44 0.54 -5.81 -0.87
CA TRP A 44 -0.25 -4.71 -1.42
C TRP A 44 0.70 -3.59 -1.81
N SER A 45 0.43 -2.92 -2.94
CA SER A 45 1.19 -1.74 -3.33
C SER A 45 0.29 -0.65 -3.89
N THR A 46 0.77 0.59 -3.83
CA THR A 46 0.24 1.68 -4.63
C THR A 46 1.36 2.66 -4.96
N VAL A 47 1.23 3.35 -6.09
CA VAL A 47 2.17 4.36 -6.54
C VAL A 47 1.51 5.73 -6.45
N LEU A 48 2.10 6.60 -5.62
CA LEU A 48 1.64 7.97 -5.42
C LEU A 48 2.60 8.98 -6.06
N TRP A 49 2.01 9.97 -6.74
CA TRP A 49 2.72 11.14 -7.26
C TRP A 49 2.61 12.26 -6.23
N LEU A 50 3.67 12.45 -5.46
CA LEU A 50 3.74 13.45 -4.39
C LEU A 50 4.80 14.49 -4.73
N TYR A 51 4.59 15.72 -4.28
CA TYR A 51 5.62 16.75 -4.32
C TYR A 51 6.76 16.41 -3.35
N PRO A 52 7.96 17.01 -3.49
CA PRO A 52 9.02 16.84 -2.51
C PRO A 52 8.57 17.32 -1.12
N GLY A 53 8.74 16.47 -0.11
CA GLY A 53 8.36 16.79 1.27
C GLY A 53 8.41 15.57 2.18
N THR A 54 8.17 15.80 3.47
CA THR A 54 7.97 14.75 4.46
C THR A 54 6.47 14.50 4.62
N TYR A 55 6.08 13.23 4.54
CA TYR A 55 4.69 12.82 4.68
C TYR A 55 4.56 11.80 5.80
N GLU A 56 3.41 11.83 6.45
CA GLU A 56 2.99 10.87 7.49
C GLU A 56 1.96 9.92 6.89
#